data_AF-A0AA38IHN2-F1
#
_entry.id   AF-A0AA38IHN2-F1
#
_cell.length_a   1.000
_cell.length_b   1.000
_cell.length_c   1.000
_cell.angle_alpha   90.00
_cell.angle_beta   90.00
_cell.angle_gamma   90.00
#
_symmetry.space_group_name_H-M   'P 1'
#
loop_
_entity.id
_entity.type
_entity.pdbx_description
1 polymer ?
#
loop_
_entity_poly.entity_id
_entity_poly.type
_entity_poly.pdbx_seq_one_letter_code
_entity_poly.pdbx_strand_id
1 'polypeptide(L)'
;MGWKILNGNKEGDEEGKWTYVGARGESIIDHGIGNEEAWEEIQSFKVVETLESDHMRVEIKIKGKEQEYEKQERRNERKEIEKKYGMKREFKDTEVD
;
A
#
# COMPACT_ATOMS: atom_id res chain seq x y z
N MET A 1 -2.63 -9.73 17.62
CA MET A 1 -3.34 -8.54 17.13
C MET A 1 -2.98 -7.37 18.03
N GLY A 2 -2.30 -6.37 17.49
CA GLY A 2 -1.93 -5.16 18.21
C GLY A 2 -2.18 -3.93 17.34
N TRP A 3 -2.45 -2.80 17.99
CA TRP A 3 -2.49 -1.49 17.34
C TRP A 3 -1.10 -0.87 17.41
N LYS A 4 -0.69 -0.22 16.32
CA LYS A 4 0.61 0.45 16.19
C LYS A 4 0.38 1.93 15.90
N ILE A 5 1.18 2.79 16.54
CA ILE A 5 1.24 4.22 16.25
C ILE A 5 2.13 4.42 15.03
N LEU A 6 1.67 5.20 14.05
CA LEU A 6 2.37 5.45 12.79
C LEU A 6 3.39 6.59 12.90
N ASN A 7 3.04 7.68 13.60
CA ASN A 7 3.92 8.83 13.81
C ASN A 7 5.26 8.38 14.40
N GLY A 8 6.38 8.83 13.82
CA GLY A 8 7.72 8.48 14.28
C GLY A 8 8.17 7.02 14.05
N ASN A 9 7.25 6.10 13.75
CA ASN A 9 7.55 4.66 13.66
C ASN A 9 7.43 4.12 12.23
N LYS A 10 6.72 4.83 11.35
CA LYS A 10 6.54 4.44 9.94
C LYS A 10 7.44 5.29 9.04
N GLU A 11 7.93 4.68 7.97
CA GLU A 11 8.77 5.33 6.95
C GLU A 11 8.12 6.61 6.43
N GLY A 12 8.90 7.69 6.36
CA GLY A 12 8.46 9.02 5.91
C GLY A 12 8.23 10.06 7.02
N ASP A 13 8.22 9.64 8.29
CA ASP A 13 8.06 10.53 9.47
C ASP A 13 9.04 10.18 10.59
N GLU A 14 10.27 9.78 10.25
CA GLU A 14 11.24 9.21 11.18
C GLU A 14 11.65 10.16 12.32
N GLU A 15 11.56 11.47 12.10
CA GLU A 15 11.82 12.49 13.13
C GLU A 15 10.63 12.72 14.07
N GLY A 16 9.42 12.27 13.70
CA GLY A 16 8.19 12.50 14.46
C GLY A 16 7.87 13.98 14.56
N LYS A 17 7.31 14.57 13.49
CA LYS A 17 7.06 16.01 13.46
C LYS A 17 5.82 16.40 14.26
N TRP A 18 5.83 17.62 14.80
CA TRP A 18 4.69 18.25 15.46
C TRP A 18 3.48 18.26 14.53
N THR A 19 2.28 18.05 15.06
CA THR A 19 1.05 18.13 14.24
C THR A 19 0.26 19.39 14.48
N TYR A 20 0.70 20.24 15.41
CA TYR A 20 0.05 21.48 15.78
C TYR A 20 1.07 22.53 16.21
N VAL A 21 0.85 23.77 15.77
CA VAL A 21 1.63 24.93 16.18
C VAL A 21 0.66 26.05 16.54
N GLY A 22 0.58 26.36 17.84
CA GLY A 22 -0.30 27.40 18.36
C GLY A 22 0.40 28.33 19.34
N ALA A 23 -0.35 29.28 19.90
CA ALA A 23 0.17 30.28 20.84
C ALA A 23 0.82 29.67 22.11
N ARG A 24 0.57 28.38 22.39
CA ARG A 24 1.11 27.64 23.54
C ARG A 24 2.32 26.77 23.18
N GLY A 25 2.83 26.87 21.95
CA GLY A 25 3.95 26.08 21.45
C GLY A 25 3.54 24.97 20.49
N GLU A 26 4.47 24.06 20.25
CA GLU A 26 4.36 22.95 19.30
C GLU A 26 3.89 21.68 20.03
N SER A 27 3.01 20.89 19.42
CA SER A 27 2.48 19.65 20.02
C SER A 27 2.15 18.59 18.97
N ILE A 28 2.16 17.32 19.38
CA ILE A 28 1.61 16.20 18.60
C ILE A 28 0.23 15.90 19.17
N ILE A 29 -0.82 16.27 18.44
CA ILE A 29 -2.22 16.04 18.83
C ILE A 29 -2.98 15.18 17.81
N ASP A 30 -2.39 14.93 16.65
CA ASP A 30 -2.94 14.13 15.57
C ASP A 30 -2.11 12.84 15.42
N HIS A 31 -2.73 11.70 15.69
CA HIS A 31 -2.06 10.40 15.64
C HIS A 31 -2.65 9.47 14.58
N GLY A 32 -1.78 8.89 13.76
CA GLY A 32 -2.10 7.75 12.92
C GLY A 32 -2.01 6.46 13.74
N ILE A 33 -3.07 5.66 13.76
CA ILE A 33 -3.09 4.35 14.44
C ILE A 33 -3.59 3.30 13.45
N GLY A 34 -2.84 2.21 13.29
CA GLY A 34 -3.18 1.12 12.38
C GLY A 34 -3.07 -0.24 13.06
N ASN A 35 -3.84 -1.22 12.59
CA ASN A 35 -3.59 -2.61 12.91
C ASN A 35 -2.41 -3.15 12.09
N GLU A 36 -2.06 -4.42 12.29
CA GLU A 36 -0.93 -5.04 11.60
C GLU A 36 -1.10 -5.10 10.07
N GLU A 37 -2.31 -5.38 9.58
CA GLU A 37 -2.62 -5.35 8.14
C GLU A 37 -2.42 -3.94 7.55
N ALA A 38 -2.99 -2.91 8.19
CA ALA A 38 -2.80 -1.52 7.76
C ALA A 38 -1.32 -1.11 7.80
N TRP A 39 -0.57 -1.58 8.79
CA TRP A 39 0.87 -1.31 8.88
C TRP A 39 1.64 -1.82 7.66
N GLU A 40 1.30 -2.99 7.15
CA GLU A 40 1.93 -3.59 5.96
C GLU A 40 1.52 -2.88 4.67
N GLU A 41 0.27 -2.41 4.59
CA GLU A 41 -0.26 -1.77 3.39
C GLU A 41 0.15 -0.30 3.25
N ILE A 42 0.33 0.39 4.37
CA ILE A 42 0.85 1.76 4.37
C ILE A 42 2.30 1.71 3.91
N GLN A 43 2.61 2.43 2.83
CA GLN A 43 3.96 2.56 2.30
C GLN A 43 4.71 3.67 3.04
N SER A 44 4.05 4.80 3.28
CA SER A 44 4.65 5.90 4.02
C SER A 44 3.60 6.67 4.81
N PHE A 45 4.04 7.25 5.92
CA PHE A 45 3.27 8.19 6.74
C PHE A 45 4.15 9.42 6.94
N LYS A 46 3.63 10.63 6.75
CA LYS A 46 4.37 11.87 6.99
C LYS A 46 3.46 12.98 7.48
N VAL A 47 3.98 13.81 8.37
CA VAL A 47 3.37 15.08 8.76
C VAL A 47 4.01 16.19 7.94
N VAL A 48 3.19 17.01 7.30
CA VAL A 48 3.59 18.07 6.37
C VAL A 48 3.11 19.41 6.92
N GLU A 49 4.06 20.33 7.08
CA GLU A 49 3.78 21.72 7.45
C GLU A 49 2.90 22.39 6.40
N THR A 50 1.87 23.09 6.86
CA THR A 50 0.98 23.89 6.01
C THR A 50 0.78 25.26 6.64
N LEU A 51 0.91 26.33 5.87
CA LEU A 51 0.74 27.71 6.38
C LEU A 51 -0.73 28.11 6.58
N GLU A 52 -1.67 27.28 6.11
CA GLU A 52 -3.10 27.58 6.05
C GLU A 52 -3.88 27.10 7.29
N SER A 53 -3.24 26.36 8.19
CA SER A 53 -3.86 25.85 9.42
C SER A 53 -2.85 25.83 10.56
N ASP A 54 -3.35 26.03 11.77
CA ASP A 54 -2.67 25.77 13.04
C ASP A 54 -2.43 24.27 13.28
N HIS A 55 -3.08 23.39 12.51
CA HIS A 55 -2.77 21.97 12.41
C HIS A 55 -1.95 21.65 11.16
N MET A 56 -1.00 20.73 11.29
CA MET A 56 -0.23 20.20 10.17
C MET A 56 -0.97 19.05 9.50
N ARG A 57 -0.78 18.93 8.19
CA ARG A 57 -1.44 17.91 7.38
C ARG A 57 -0.74 16.56 7.54
N VAL A 58 -1.52 15.50 7.72
CA VAL A 58 -1.02 14.12 7.62
C VAL A 58 -1.20 13.61 6.19
N GLU A 59 -0.12 13.10 5.59
CA GLU A 59 -0.15 12.42 4.31
C GLU A 59 0.22 10.94 4.47
N ILE A 60 -0.64 10.06 3.94
CA ILE A 60 -0.47 8.62 4.01
C ILE A 60 -0.48 8.07 2.59
N LYS A 61 0.52 7.24 2.27
CA LYS A 61 0.57 6.49 1.01
C LYS A 61 0.26 5.04 1.29
N ILE A 62 -0.72 4.47 0.59
CA ILE A 62 -1.18 3.09 0.80
C ILE A 62 -1.01 2.31 -0.51
N LYS A 63 -0.59 1.05 -0.41
CA LYS A 63 -0.52 0.13 -1.55
C LYS A 63 -1.94 -0.15 -2.05
N GLY A 64 -2.24 0.24 -3.30
CA GLY A 64 -3.55 -0.06 -3.91
C GLY A 64 -3.75 -1.57 -4.14
N LYS A 65 -4.83 -2.14 -3.59
CA LYS A 65 -5.16 -3.58 -3.69
C LYS A 65 -5.60 -4.03 -5.09
N GLU A 66 -6.15 -3.10 -5.88
CA GLU A 66 -6.80 -3.38 -7.18
C GLU A 66 -5.81 -3.90 -8.25
N GLN A 67 -4.57 -3.43 -8.24
CA GLN A 67 -3.59 -3.80 -9.26
C GLN A 67 -3.03 -5.23 -9.10
N GLU A 68 -3.03 -5.79 -7.89
CA GLU A 68 -2.51 -7.14 -7.66
C GLU A 68 -3.51 -8.21 -8.11
N TYR A 69 -4.81 -8.01 -7.81
CA TYR A 69 -5.86 -8.94 -8.22
C TYR A 69 -5.96 -9.05 -9.74
N GLU A 70 -6.00 -7.91 -10.45
CA GLU A 70 -6.02 -7.92 -11.92
C GLU A 70 -4.74 -8.51 -12.53
N LYS A 71 -3.56 -8.26 -11.93
CA LYS A 71 -2.31 -8.87 -12.40
C LYS A 71 -2.32 -10.39 -12.19
N GLN A 72 -2.89 -10.86 -11.08
CA GLN A 72 -3.06 -12.27 -10.77
C GLN A 72 -4.00 -12.94 -11.79
N GLU A 73 -5.16 -12.32 -12.09
CA GLU A 73 -6.10 -12.83 -13.10
C GLU A 73 -5.48 -12.89 -14.49
N ARG A 74 -4.84 -11.81 -14.96
CA ARG A 74 -4.15 -11.79 -16.25
C ARG A 74 -3.08 -12.89 -16.35
N ARG A 75 -2.37 -13.17 -15.24
CA ARG A 75 -1.37 -14.25 -15.20
C ARG A 75 -2.01 -15.63 -15.24
N ASN A 76 -3.16 -15.82 -14.60
CA ASN A 76 -3.90 -17.07 -14.61
C ASN A 76 -4.52 -17.34 -15.99
N GLU A 77 -5.16 -16.34 -16.61
CA GLU A 77 -5.68 -16.45 -17.99
C GLU A 77 -4.58 -16.83 -18.98
N ARG A 78 -3.39 -16.22 -18.86
CA ARG A 78 -2.27 -16.54 -19.75
C ARG A 78 -1.80 -18.00 -19.63
N LYS A 79 -1.75 -18.54 -18.41
CA LYS A 79 -1.40 -19.94 -18.15
C LYS A 79 -2.44 -20.90 -18.72
N GLU A 80 -3.73 -20.58 -18.58
CA GLU A 80 -4.83 -21.39 -19.14
C GLU A 80 -4.77 -21.41 -20.67
N ILE A 81 -4.50 -20.26 -21.29
CA ILE A 81 -4.28 -20.15 -22.74
C ILE A 81 -3.08 -21.01 -23.17
N GLU A 82 -1.92 -20.86 -22.54
CA GLU A 82 -0.71 -21.64 -22.87
C GLU A 82 -0.95 -23.14 -22.74
N LYS A 83 -1.63 -23.59 -21.69
CA LYS A 83 -2.00 -24.99 -21.50
C LYS A 83 -2.91 -25.51 -22.61
N LYS A 84 -3.94 -24.73 -22.98
CA LYS A 84 -4.91 -25.09 -24.04
C LYS A 84 -4.25 -25.21 -25.41
N TYR A 85 -3.38 -24.27 -25.77
CA TYR A 85 -2.69 -24.29 -27.06
C TYR A 85 -1.53 -25.29 -27.10
N GLY A 86 -0.88 -25.56 -25.96
CA GLY A 86 0.10 -26.64 -25.82
C GLY A 86 -0.53 -28.01 -26.07
N MET A 87 -1.64 -28.32 -25.39
CA MET A 87 -2.39 -29.56 -25.59
C MET A 87 -2.83 -29.72 -27.06
N LYS A 88 -3.38 -28.66 -27.68
CA LYS A 88 -3.80 -28.72 -29.09
C LYS A 88 -2.67 -29.02 -30.06
N ARG A 89 -1.42 -28.67 -29.76
CA ARG A 89 -0.26 -29.02 -30.61
C ARG A 89 0.07 -30.50 -30.46
N GLU A 90 0.14 -31.00 -29.22
CA GLU A 90 0.40 -32.42 -28.94
C GLU A 90 -0.63 -33.34 -29.61
N PHE A 91 -1.93 -33.01 -29.53
CA PHE A 91 -2.98 -33.78 -30.22
C PHE A 91 -2.83 -33.76 -31.74
N LYS A 92 -2.41 -32.64 -32.31
CA LYS A 92 -2.22 -32.50 -33.76
C LYS A 92 -1.00 -33.28 -34.25
N ASP A 93 0.03 -33.42 -33.41
CA ASP A 93 1.23 -34.21 -33.73
C ASP A 93 0.97 -35.72 -33.58
N THR A 94 -0.05 -36.15 -32.84
CA THR A 94 -0.48 -37.57 -32.72
C THR A 94 -1.49 -38.04 -33.78
N GLU A 95 -2.12 -37.13 -34.54
CA GLU A 95 -3.10 -37.47 -35.59
C GLU A 95 -2.46 -37.58 -36.99
N VAL A 96 -1.14 -37.41 -37.10
CA VAL A 96 -0.37 -37.48 -38.35
C VAL A 96 0.58 -38.68 -38.28
N ASP A 97 0.02 -39.90 -38.31
CA ASP A 97 0.71 -41.17 -38.60
C ASP A 97 -0.24 -42.12 -39.33
#